data_AF-A0A0M0GAZ7-F1
#
_entry.id   AF-A0A0M0GAZ7-F1
#
_cell.length_a   1.000
_cell.length_b   1.000
_cell.length_c   1.000
_cell.angle_alpha   90.00
_cell.angle_beta   90.00
_cell.angle_gamma   90.00
#
_symmetry.space_group_name_H-M   'P 1'
#
loop_
_entity.id
_entity.type
_entity.pdbx_description
1 polymer ?
#
loop_
_entity_poly.entity_id
_entity_poly.type
_entity_poly.pdbx_seq_one_letter_code
_entity_poly.pdbx_strand_id
1 'polypeptide(L)'
;MSSNDREVYKQFIPIDKRTIQGKDDGVNYVYFSSVKEFKEKYNITFEETTPHFVKIEWNLEQLNNEVQLEKKYPFLHRLIKRRVHFLTTLIEYSREKIISPVARQEGNYYFFASSRYLARKYFSSYNTWNRNISIFCTLGLLNKVKTNNRTTERRAIRETKALAQKMGIDYKKLSPINFYTISIYNDELLTESNRRAKVLLDNNFRANGFSKFFLIKVFGQEFADSIFHDERYISEYSQYVQTQIEKFILNDINRHGYTTKERILRYVQINYSQLQPWEYGFNKEKQNKKAILSREFDRSISEVKEKYNLEYKKANKELKEKFKLDTSKTIIFENGNND
;
A
#
# COMPACT_ATOMS: atom_id res chain seq x y z
N MET A 1 25.48 1.32 -13.51
CA MET A 1 25.87 0.28 -12.54
C MET A 1 25.97 -1.02 -13.28
N SER A 2 27.17 -1.58 -13.34
CA SER A 2 27.44 -2.86 -14.01
C SER A 2 26.83 -4.02 -13.21
N SER A 3 26.73 -5.21 -13.83
CA SER A 3 26.36 -6.43 -13.10
C SER A 3 27.36 -6.75 -11.99
N ASN A 4 28.65 -6.50 -12.24
CA ASN A 4 29.72 -6.72 -11.26
C ASN A 4 29.54 -5.84 -10.01
N ASP A 5 29.14 -4.57 -10.18
CA ASP A 5 28.89 -3.67 -9.06
C ASP A 5 27.77 -4.22 -8.15
N ARG A 6 26.74 -4.83 -8.76
CA ARG A 6 25.60 -5.41 -8.00
C ARG A 6 26.06 -6.57 -7.13
N GLU A 7 26.87 -7.46 -7.69
CA GLU A 7 27.38 -8.62 -6.95
C GLU A 7 28.29 -8.21 -5.80
N VAL A 8 29.02 -7.09 -5.93
CA VAL A 8 29.74 -6.50 -4.80
C VAL A 8 28.77 -5.98 -3.74
N TYR A 9 27.77 -5.18 -4.11
CA TYR A 9 26.83 -4.61 -3.13
C TYR A 9 26.00 -5.63 -2.36
N LYS A 10 25.72 -6.80 -2.94
CA LYS A 10 25.04 -7.92 -2.26
C LYS A 10 25.84 -8.51 -1.10
N GLN A 11 27.15 -8.27 -1.03
CA GLN A 11 28.02 -8.78 0.04
C GLN A 11 27.90 -7.97 1.33
N PHE A 12 27.05 -6.93 1.36
CA PHE A 12 26.94 -6.01 2.49
C PHE A 12 25.54 -5.92 3.07
N ILE A 13 25.49 -5.48 4.32
CA ILE A 13 24.29 -5.12 5.07
C ILE A 13 24.27 -3.59 5.22
N PRO A 14 23.19 -2.90 4.84
CA PRO A 14 23.04 -1.47 5.12
C PRO A 14 22.78 -1.27 6.63
N ILE A 15 23.69 -0.59 7.32
CA ILE A 15 23.52 -0.27 8.74
C ILE A 15 22.79 1.06 8.87
N ASP A 16 23.28 2.08 8.17
CA ASP A 16 22.68 3.41 8.16
C ASP A 16 22.92 4.12 6.81
N LYS A 17 22.65 5.42 6.77
CA LYS A 17 22.79 6.26 5.56
C LYS A 17 24.23 6.44 5.03
N ARG A 18 25.25 6.03 5.77
CA ARG A 18 26.69 6.21 5.51
C ARG A 18 27.50 4.95 5.78
N THR A 19 26.95 4.01 6.55
CA THR A 19 27.65 2.82 7.02
C THR A 19 27.05 1.56 6.40
N ILE A 20 27.94 0.70 5.89
CA ILE A 20 27.62 -0.66 5.43
C ILE A 20 28.52 -1.66 6.17
N GLN A 21 28.02 -2.85 6.41
CA GLN A 21 28.77 -3.93 7.07
C GLN A 21 28.97 -5.09 6.11
N GLY A 22 30.18 -5.63 6.00
CA GLY A 22 30.42 -6.85 5.23
C GLY A 22 29.75 -8.05 5.88
N LYS A 23 29.04 -8.87 5.09
CA LYS A 23 28.33 -10.06 5.58
C LYS A 23 29.30 -11.12 6.11
N ASP A 24 30.45 -11.28 5.46
CA ASP A 24 31.40 -12.35 5.75
C ASP A 24 32.42 -11.97 6.83
N ASP A 25 32.88 -10.72 6.83
CA ASP A 25 33.93 -10.22 7.72
C ASP A 25 33.42 -9.38 8.89
N GLY A 26 32.15 -8.97 8.87
CA GLY A 26 31.56 -8.08 9.87
C GLY A 26 32.15 -6.67 9.90
N VAL A 27 33.00 -6.30 8.92
CA VAL A 27 33.71 -5.01 8.91
C VAL A 27 32.75 -3.90 8.51
N ASN A 28 32.74 -2.83 9.30
CA ASN A 28 31.98 -1.63 8.99
C ASN A 28 32.79 -0.68 8.11
N TYR A 29 32.24 -0.34 6.95
CA TYR A 29 32.78 0.66 6.05
C TYR A 29 31.91 1.92 6.13
N VAL A 30 32.54 3.04 6.53
CA VAL A 30 31.87 4.34 6.63
C VAL A 30 32.34 5.23 5.50
N TYR A 31 31.40 5.80 4.74
CA TYR A 31 31.68 6.57 3.51
C TYR A 31 32.76 7.67 3.65
N PHE A 32 32.98 8.27 4.82
CA PHE A 32 33.99 9.32 4.99
C PHE A 32 35.36 8.84 5.44
N SER A 33 35.45 7.63 6.00
CA SER A 33 36.70 7.11 6.59
C SER A 33 37.26 5.90 5.87
N SER A 34 36.40 5.08 5.24
CA SER A 34 36.77 3.73 4.78
C SER A 34 36.72 3.57 3.26
N VAL A 35 36.88 4.68 2.51
CA VAL A 35 36.77 4.70 1.04
C VAL A 35 37.93 3.99 0.37
N LYS A 36 39.14 4.15 0.92
CA LYS A 36 40.37 3.61 0.33
C LYS A 36 40.42 2.10 0.47
N GLU A 37 40.15 1.59 1.67
CA GLU A 37 40.13 0.17 1.99
C GLU A 37 39.06 -0.56 1.16
N PHE A 38 37.88 0.04 1.01
CA PHE A 38 36.82 -0.52 0.18
C PHE A 38 37.26 -0.63 -1.28
N LYS A 39 37.89 0.42 -1.82
CA LYS A 39 38.39 0.42 -3.21
C LYS A 39 39.49 -0.61 -3.42
N GLU A 40 40.44 -0.72 -2.50
CA GLU A 40 41.53 -1.69 -2.58
C GLU A 40 41.02 -3.13 -2.53
N LYS A 41 40.02 -3.41 -1.68
CA LYS A 41 39.48 -4.76 -1.50
C LYS A 41 38.55 -5.21 -2.63
N TYR A 42 37.65 -4.33 -3.08
CA TYR A 42 36.58 -4.69 -4.02
C TYR A 42 36.78 -4.14 -5.43
N ASN A 43 37.83 -3.35 -5.65
CA ASN A 43 38.11 -2.66 -6.91
C ASN A 43 36.94 -1.77 -7.39
N ILE A 44 36.19 -1.20 -6.46
CA ILE A 44 35.04 -0.29 -6.70
C ILE A 44 35.18 0.95 -5.83
N THR A 45 34.87 2.12 -6.38
CA THR A 45 34.84 3.37 -5.62
C THR A 45 33.66 3.39 -4.66
N PHE A 46 33.92 3.56 -3.36
CA PHE A 46 32.87 3.86 -2.39
C PHE A 46 32.44 5.32 -2.54
N GLU A 47 31.24 5.54 -3.07
CA GLU A 47 30.60 6.85 -3.25
C GLU A 47 29.49 7.11 -2.23
N GLU A 48 29.01 8.34 -2.14
CA GLU A 48 27.96 8.73 -1.18
C GLU A 48 26.65 7.94 -1.40
N THR A 49 26.44 7.47 -2.64
CA THR A 49 25.30 6.67 -3.09
C THR A 49 25.46 5.16 -2.83
N THR A 50 26.67 4.68 -2.54
CA THR A 50 26.95 3.26 -2.28
C THR A 50 26.08 2.67 -1.17
N PRO A 51 25.85 3.32 0.00
CA PRO A 51 24.98 2.77 1.04
C PRO A 51 23.54 2.61 0.56
N HIS A 52 23.09 3.44 -0.38
CA HIS A 52 21.77 3.29 -0.99
C HIS A 52 21.71 2.15 -2.01
N PHE A 53 22.76 1.91 -2.79
CA PHE A 53 22.81 0.74 -3.67
C PHE A 53 22.84 -0.56 -2.88
N VAL A 54 23.64 -0.63 -1.81
CA VAL A 54 23.62 -1.73 -0.84
C VAL A 54 22.22 -1.90 -0.23
N LYS A 55 21.57 -0.81 0.20
CA LYS A 55 20.18 -0.85 0.69
C LYS A 55 19.22 -1.43 -0.34
N ILE A 56 19.35 -1.07 -1.61
CA ILE A 56 18.49 -1.60 -2.66
C ILE A 56 18.68 -3.12 -2.80
N GLU A 57 19.92 -3.60 -2.92
CA GLU A 57 20.18 -5.04 -3.02
C GLU A 57 19.68 -5.79 -1.78
N TRP A 58 19.96 -5.24 -0.58
CA TRP A 58 19.46 -5.78 0.68
C TRP A 58 17.94 -5.88 0.71
N ASN A 59 17.23 -4.80 0.40
CA ASN A 59 15.76 -4.81 0.41
C ASN A 59 15.19 -5.83 -0.58
N LEU A 60 15.80 -5.97 -1.77
CA LEU A 60 15.40 -6.96 -2.76
C LEU A 60 15.63 -8.39 -2.25
N GLU A 61 16.77 -8.65 -1.60
CA GLU A 61 17.08 -9.93 -0.96
C GLU A 61 16.06 -10.29 0.12
N GLN A 62 15.72 -9.34 1.01
CA GLN A 62 14.69 -9.56 2.04
C GLN A 62 13.32 -9.88 1.43
N LEU A 63 12.96 -9.25 0.31
CA LEU A 63 11.71 -9.52 -0.39
C LEU A 63 11.68 -10.86 -1.13
N ASN A 64 12.82 -11.29 -1.65
CA ASN A 64 12.94 -12.52 -2.42
C ASN A 64 13.06 -13.77 -1.52
N ASN A 65 13.39 -13.60 -0.24
CA ASN A 65 13.40 -14.69 0.73
C ASN A 65 11.97 -15.01 1.24
N GLU A 66 11.17 -15.64 0.37
CA GLU A 66 9.75 -15.95 0.65
C GLU A 66 9.56 -16.79 1.92
N VAL A 67 10.42 -17.78 2.13
CA VAL A 67 10.36 -18.69 3.31
C VAL A 67 10.56 -17.91 4.61
N GLN A 68 11.55 -17.01 4.65
CA GLN A 68 11.79 -16.19 5.84
C GLN A 68 10.66 -15.19 6.07
N LEU A 69 10.15 -14.55 5.00
CA LEU A 69 9.01 -13.64 5.09
C LEU A 69 7.76 -14.35 5.62
N GLU A 70 7.45 -15.54 5.12
CA GLU A 70 6.29 -16.31 5.58
C GLU A 70 6.43 -16.71 7.06
N LYS A 71 7.62 -17.16 7.47
CA LYS A 71 7.87 -17.62 8.84
C LYS A 71 7.90 -16.48 9.86
N LYS A 72 8.64 -15.40 9.58
CA LYS A 72 8.82 -14.28 10.53
C LYS A 72 7.70 -13.25 10.44
N TYR A 73 7.19 -13.01 9.23
CA TYR A 73 6.25 -11.92 8.92
C TYR A 73 5.01 -12.43 8.18
N PRO A 74 4.25 -13.39 8.76
CA PRO A 74 3.21 -14.12 8.06
C PRO A 74 2.08 -13.23 7.52
N PHE A 75 1.69 -12.19 8.26
CA PHE A 75 0.63 -11.27 7.85
C PHE A 75 1.09 -10.38 6.70
N LEU A 76 2.34 -9.90 6.78
CA LEU A 76 2.98 -9.13 5.71
C LEU A 76 3.07 -9.97 4.44
N HIS A 77 3.65 -11.16 4.53
CA HIS A 77 3.81 -12.09 3.41
C HIS A 77 2.46 -12.39 2.75
N ARG A 78 1.44 -12.75 3.54
CA ARG A 78 0.08 -13.01 3.05
C ARG A 78 -0.48 -11.85 2.23
N LEU A 79 -0.21 -10.60 2.63
CA LEU A 79 -0.72 -9.41 1.95
C LEU A 79 0.10 -9.09 0.69
N ILE A 80 1.43 -9.19 0.74
CA ILE A 80 2.29 -8.71 -0.35
C ILE A 80 2.63 -9.79 -1.39
N LYS A 81 2.50 -11.09 -1.12
CA LYS A 81 3.01 -12.14 -2.03
C LYS A 81 2.56 -12.04 -3.49
N ARG A 82 1.28 -11.70 -3.72
CA ARG A 82 0.73 -11.50 -5.08
C ARG A 82 1.10 -10.16 -5.71
N ARG A 83 1.78 -9.29 -4.96
CA ARG A 83 2.09 -7.90 -5.30
C ARG A 83 3.59 -7.61 -5.25
N VAL A 84 4.40 -8.54 -4.75
CA VAL A 84 5.83 -8.33 -4.47
C VAL A 84 6.56 -7.83 -5.71
N HIS A 85 6.24 -8.36 -6.89
CA HIS A 85 6.81 -7.89 -8.17
C HIS A 85 6.64 -6.38 -8.39
N PHE A 86 5.49 -5.78 -8.03
CA PHE A 86 5.31 -4.32 -8.14
C PHE A 86 6.25 -3.55 -7.20
N LEU A 87 6.50 -4.08 -6.00
CA LEU A 87 7.40 -3.48 -5.03
C LEU A 87 8.86 -3.62 -5.47
N THR A 88 9.27 -4.83 -5.87
CA THR A 88 10.59 -5.12 -6.45
C THR A 88 10.88 -4.18 -7.62
N THR A 89 9.94 -4.04 -8.57
CA THR A 89 10.07 -3.11 -9.70
C THR A 89 10.20 -1.65 -9.25
N LEU A 90 9.48 -1.20 -8.21
CA LEU A 90 9.63 0.16 -7.69
C LEU A 90 10.99 0.38 -7.02
N ILE A 91 11.48 -0.59 -6.28
CA ILE A 91 12.79 -0.55 -5.63
C ILE A 91 13.89 -0.48 -6.68
N GLU A 92 13.84 -1.34 -7.70
CA GLU A 92 14.79 -1.30 -8.83
C GLU A 92 14.72 0.03 -9.59
N TYR A 93 13.50 0.52 -9.84
CA TYR A 93 13.29 1.80 -10.50
C TYR A 93 13.86 2.98 -9.70
N SER A 94 13.81 2.92 -8.36
CA SER A 94 14.38 3.96 -7.49
C SER A 94 15.89 4.10 -7.67
N ARG A 95 16.59 3.00 -7.95
CA ARG A 95 18.06 2.95 -8.19
C ARG A 95 18.50 3.95 -9.26
N GLU A 96 17.73 4.04 -10.34
CA GLU A 96 18.05 4.86 -11.53
C GLU A 96 17.42 6.25 -11.50
N LYS A 97 16.53 6.50 -10.53
CA LYS A 97 15.66 7.69 -10.50
C LYS A 97 15.85 8.51 -9.24
N ILE A 98 17.02 8.39 -8.61
CA ILE A 98 17.46 9.31 -7.57
C ILE A 98 17.40 10.72 -8.14
N ILE A 99 16.60 11.54 -7.48
CA ILE A 99 16.40 12.92 -7.86
C ILE A 99 17.69 13.67 -7.58
N SER A 100 18.09 13.75 -6.32
CA SER A 100 19.27 14.52 -5.93
C SER A 100 20.17 13.68 -5.04
N PRO A 101 21.50 13.77 -5.23
CA PRO A 101 22.41 13.17 -4.27
C PRO A 101 22.30 13.83 -2.88
N VAL A 102 21.93 15.12 -2.82
CA VAL A 102 21.91 15.91 -1.58
C VAL A 102 20.52 15.99 -0.92
N ALA A 103 19.42 15.96 -1.69
CA ALA A 103 18.09 16.03 -1.10
C ALA A 103 17.67 14.64 -0.57
N ARG A 104 17.45 14.53 0.74
CA ARG A 104 17.08 13.29 1.42
C ARG A 104 16.06 13.54 2.53
N GLN A 105 15.22 12.55 2.80
CA GLN A 105 14.42 12.49 4.01
C GLN A 105 14.98 11.38 4.89
N GLU A 106 15.41 11.72 6.11
CA GLU A 106 15.95 10.74 7.06
C GLU A 106 17.07 9.87 6.45
N GLY A 107 17.90 10.46 5.59
CA GLY A 107 18.98 9.76 4.88
C GLY A 107 18.54 8.94 3.67
N ASN A 108 17.24 8.85 3.37
CA ASN A 108 16.72 8.16 2.20
C ASN A 108 16.62 9.11 0.99
N TYR A 109 17.10 8.62 -0.15
CA TYR A 109 17.01 9.32 -1.43
C TYR A 109 15.56 9.45 -1.90
N TYR A 110 15.23 10.64 -2.37
CA TYR A 110 13.99 10.87 -3.09
C TYR A 110 14.08 10.27 -4.50
N PHE A 111 13.02 9.59 -4.91
CA PHE A 111 12.78 9.25 -6.30
C PHE A 111 11.34 9.61 -6.71
N PHE A 112 11.17 9.86 -8.00
CA PHE A 112 9.87 10.13 -8.59
C PHE A 112 9.33 8.85 -9.22
N ALA A 113 8.05 8.54 -9.00
CA ALA A 113 7.35 7.48 -9.72
C ALA A 113 5.93 7.90 -10.14
N SER A 114 5.66 7.87 -11.44
CA SER A 114 4.31 8.08 -12.00
C SER A 114 3.61 6.75 -12.23
N SER A 115 2.47 6.52 -11.57
CA SER A 115 1.67 5.30 -11.79
C SER A 115 1.21 5.14 -13.23
N ARG A 116 1.00 6.25 -13.98
CA ARG A 116 0.67 6.20 -15.41
C ARG A 116 1.87 5.74 -16.25
N TYR A 117 3.06 6.26 -15.94
CA TYR A 117 4.29 5.83 -16.60
C TYR A 117 4.57 4.35 -16.33
N LEU A 118 4.47 3.90 -15.07
CA LEU A 118 4.68 2.51 -14.68
C LEU A 118 3.65 1.59 -15.34
N ALA A 119 2.38 2.00 -15.39
CA ALA A 119 1.34 1.25 -16.09
C ALA A 119 1.67 1.02 -17.57
N ARG A 120 2.11 2.06 -18.29
CA ARG A 120 2.51 1.95 -19.70
C ARG A 120 3.77 1.12 -19.88
N LYS A 121 4.81 1.36 -19.07
CA LYS A 121 6.11 0.68 -19.19
C LYS A 121 6.03 -0.82 -18.90
N TYR A 122 5.21 -1.21 -17.94
CA TYR A 122 5.08 -2.59 -17.45
C TYR A 122 3.74 -3.22 -17.82
N PHE A 123 3.09 -2.75 -18.90
CA PHE A 123 1.86 -3.32 -19.47
C PHE A 123 0.78 -3.67 -18.44
N SER A 124 0.50 -2.74 -17.52
CA SER A 124 -0.47 -2.91 -16.44
C SER A 124 -1.43 -1.71 -16.37
N SER A 125 -2.37 -1.73 -15.43
CA SER A 125 -3.34 -0.63 -15.28
C SER A 125 -2.84 0.43 -14.29
N TYR A 126 -3.17 1.69 -14.57
CA TYR A 126 -2.94 2.81 -13.64
C TYR A 126 -3.51 2.52 -12.25
N ASN A 127 -4.75 1.98 -12.20
CA ASN A 127 -5.44 1.67 -10.95
C ASN A 127 -4.73 0.56 -10.16
N THR A 128 -4.11 -0.40 -10.84
CA THR A 128 -3.32 -1.46 -10.20
C THR A 128 -2.08 -0.87 -9.54
N TRP A 129 -1.28 -0.10 -10.29
CA TRP A 129 -0.08 0.55 -9.77
C TRP A 129 -0.38 1.51 -8.63
N ASN A 130 -1.35 2.42 -8.81
CA ASN A 130 -1.70 3.41 -7.79
C ASN A 130 -2.14 2.75 -6.47
N ARG A 131 -2.94 1.68 -6.56
CA ARG A 131 -3.40 0.92 -5.39
C ARG A 131 -2.27 0.15 -4.71
N ASN A 132 -1.41 -0.54 -5.47
CA ASN A 132 -0.28 -1.27 -4.88
C ASN A 132 0.73 -0.33 -4.23
N ILE A 133 1.06 0.80 -4.87
CA ILE A 133 1.88 1.86 -4.26
C ILE A 133 1.28 2.31 -2.94
N SER A 134 -0.03 2.60 -2.92
CA SER A 134 -0.71 3.04 -1.70
C SER A 134 -0.70 1.97 -0.61
N ILE A 135 -0.85 0.67 -0.96
CA ILE A 135 -0.72 -0.46 -0.03
C ILE A 135 0.70 -0.52 0.55
N PHE A 136 1.74 -0.42 -0.28
CA PHE A 136 3.12 -0.42 0.20
C PHE A 136 3.41 0.77 1.11
N CYS A 137 2.81 1.93 0.81
CA CYS A 137 2.88 3.09 1.69
C CYS A 137 2.21 2.84 3.05
N THR A 138 1.01 2.27 3.05
CA THR A 138 0.33 1.88 4.29
C THR A 138 1.18 0.92 5.14
N LEU A 139 1.83 -0.05 4.49
CA LEU A 139 2.69 -1.02 5.17
C LEU A 139 4.03 -0.41 5.66
N GLY A 140 4.41 0.79 5.22
CA GLY A 140 5.72 1.40 5.52
C GLY A 140 6.87 0.84 4.69
N LEU A 141 6.58 0.01 3.67
CA LEU A 141 7.59 -0.51 2.73
C LEU A 141 8.03 0.57 1.72
N LEU A 142 7.21 1.60 1.55
CA LEU A 142 7.47 2.77 0.71
C LEU A 142 6.99 4.00 1.49
N ASN A 143 7.68 5.12 1.42
CA ASN A 143 7.19 6.35 2.06
C ASN A 143 6.79 7.34 0.97
N LYS A 144 5.56 7.85 1.04
CA LYS A 144 5.10 8.92 0.17
C LYS A 144 5.41 10.26 0.83
N VAL A 145 6.13 11.12 0.12
CA VAL A 145 6.64 12.37 0.67
C VAL A 145 5.72 13.52 0.28
N LYS A 146 5.22 14.27 1.28
CA LYS A 146 4.59 15.57 1.04
C LYS A 146 5.69 16.56 0.70
N THR A 147 5.56 17.28 -0.41
CA THR A 147 6.52 18.32 -0.80
C THR A 147 6.27 19.58 0.04
N ASN A 148 6.70 19.54 1.29
CA ASN A 148 6.63 20.67 2.22
C ASN A 148 7.99 21.39 2.36
N ASN A 149 9.05 20.85 1.76
CA ASN A 149 10.36 21.52 1.68
C ASN A 149 10.53 22.21 0.32
N ARG A 150 10.91 23.49 0.34
CA ARG A 150 11.16 24.37 -0.82
C ARG A 150 12.02 23.72 -1.91
N THR A 151 12.99 22.87 -1.54
CA THR A 151 13.86 22.16 -2.50
C THR A 151 13.10 21.08 -3.25
N THR A 152 12.32 20.27 -2.54
CA THR A 152 11.48 19.21 -3.15
C THR A 152 10.37 19.81 -4.01
N GLU A 153 9.78 20.92 -3.57
CA GLU A 153 8.73 21.64 -4.29
C GLU A 153 9.24 22.28 -5.58
N ARG A 154 10.37 23.01 -5.55
CA ARG A 154 10.99 23.56 -6.77
C ARG A 154 11.32 22.48 -7.78
N ARG A 155 11.79 21.33 -7.30
CA ARG A 155 12.09 20.19 -8.16
C ARG A 155 10.82 19.56 -8.71
N ALA A 156 9.79 19.37 -7.90
CA ALA A 156 8.46 18.95 -8.34
C ALA A 156 7.95 19.83 -9.48
N ILE A 157 7.99 21.14 -9.29
CA ILE A 157 7.55 22.10 -10.29
C ILE A 157 8.39 21.98 -11.57
N ARG A 158 9.72 21.86 -11.46
CA ARG A 158 10.61 21.71 -12.62
C ARG A 158 10.31 20.43 -13.40
N GLU A 159 10.22 19.30 -12.72
CA GLU A 159 9.93 18.00 -13.33
C GLU A 159 8.51 17.99 -13.95
N THR A 160 7.53 18.57 -13.27
CA THR A 160 6.17 18.70 -13.80
C THR A 160 6.16 19.59 -15.04
N LYS A 161 6.89 20.72 -15.04
CA LYS A 161 7.04 21.59 -16.22
C LYS A 161 7.71 20.86 -17.38
N ALA A 162 8.80 20.13 -17.13
CA ALA A 162 9.50 19.35 -18.15
C ALA A 162 8.60 18.25 -18.75
N LEU A 163 7.81 17.59 -17.91
CA LEU A 163 6.82 16.61 -18.36
C LEU A 163 5.70 17.27 -19.17
N ALA A 164 5.18 18.41 -18.71
CA ALA A 164 4.13 19.17 -19.39
C ALA A 164 4.57 19.61 -20.79
N GLN A 165 5.80 20.11 -20.90
CA GLN A 165 6.42 20.49 -22.16
C GLN A 165 6.51 19.30 -23.13
N LYS A 166 6.98 18.14 -22.65
CA LYS A 166 7.02 16.90 -23.46
C LYS A 166 5.64 16.43 -23.92
N MET A 167 4.59 16.77 -23.18
CA MET A 167 3.21 16.37 -23.46
C MET A 167 2.40 17.45 -24.18
N GLY A 168 2.97 18.64 -24.44
CA GLY A 168 2.28 19.74 -25.10
C GLY A 168 1.10 20.32 -24.32
N ILE A 169 1.13 20.24 -22.98
CA ILE A 169 0.04 20.72 -22.10
C ILE A 169 0.57 21.72 -21.07
N ASP A 170 -0.33 22.55 -20.53
CA ASP A 170 0.00 23.42 -19.40
C ASP A 170 0.33 22.58 -18.15
N TYR A 171 1.46 22.86 -17.51
CA TYR A 171 1.91 22.18 -16.30
C TYR A 171 0.92 22.32 -15.14
N LYS A 172 0.09 23.38 -15.11
CA LYS A 172 -0.99 23.54 -14.14
C LYS A 172 -2.13 22.53 -14.31
N LYS A 173 -2.26 21.95 -15.52
CA LYS A 173 -3.25 20.90 -15.82
C LYS A 173 -2.74 19.51 -15.46
N LEU A 174 -1.45 19.36 -15.12
CA LEU A 174 -0.90 18.11 -14.63
C LEU A 174 -1.10 17.98 -13.13
N SER A 175 -1.50 16.78 -12.69
CA SER A 175 -1.45 16.45 -11.27
C SER A 175 -0.01 16.57 -10.76
N PRO A 176 0.20 17.10 -9.53
CA PRO A 176 1.52 17.18 -8.93
C PRO A 176 2.23 15.84 -8.94
N ILE A 177 3.55 15.90 -9.11
CA ILE A 177 4.42 14.74 -9.06
C ILE A 177 4.50 14.24 -7.61
N ASN A 178 4.22 12.96 -7.39
CA ASN A 178 4.42 12.31 -6.10
C ASN A 178 5.89 11.88 -5.94
N PHE A 179 6.47 12.21 -4.79
CA PHE A 179 7.81 11.78 -4.40
C PHE A 179 7.74 10.63 -3.43
N TYR A 180 8.74 9.76 -3.49
CA TYR A 180 8.85 8.62 -2.60
C TYR A 180 10.27 8.47 -2.07
N THR A 181 10.37 7.81 -0.93
CA THR A 181 11.64 7.27 -0.40
C THR A 181 11.42 5.82 0.01
N ILE A 182 12.50 5.02 0.02
CA ILE A 182 12.48 3.64 0.50
C ILE A 182 13.43 3.55 1.70
N SER A 183 12.91 3.09 2.84
CA SER A 183 13.68 2.79 4.04
C SER A 183 14.43 1.46 3.93
N ILE A 184 15.37 1.20 4.83
CA ILE A 184 16.07 -0.10 4.93
C ILE A 184 15.09 -1.14 5.47
N TYR A 185 14.99 -2.30 4.83
CA TYR A 185 14.16 -3.42 5.30
C TYR A 185 14.93 -4.22 6.35
N ASN A 186 15.11 -3.61 7.52
CA ASN A 186 15.62 -4.29 8.70
C ASN A 186 14.48 -5.00 9.45
N ASP A 187 14.83 -5.76 10.49
CA ASP A 187 13.89 -6.55 11.27
C ASP A 187 12.82 -5.66 11.96
N GLU A 188 13.21 -4.47 12.42
CA GLU A 188 12.31 -3.48 13.01
C GLU A 188 11.22 -3.02 12.02
N LEU A 189 11.62 -2.57 10.83
CA LEU A 189 10.68 -2.10 9.81
C LEU A 189 9.75 -3.22 9.36
N LEU A 190 10.28 -4.42 9.11
CA LEU A 190 9.46 -5.55 8.66
C LEU A 190 8.50 -6.04 9.76
N THR A 191 8.91 -5.96 11.03
CA THR A 191 8.05 -6.22 12.19
C THR A 191 6.88 -5.24 12.25
N GLU A 192 7.15 -3.94 12.11
CA GLU A 192 6.10 -2.91 12.07
C GLU A 192 5.19 -3.07 10.84
N SER A 193 5.77 -3.36 9.67
CA SER A 193 5.01 -3.67 8.45
C SER A 193 4.09 -4.88 8.65
N ASN A 194 4.55 -5.92 9.35
CA ASN A 194 3.77 -7.10 9.69
C ASN A 194 2.64 -6.77 10.68
N ARG A 195 2.89 -5.92 11.67
CA ARG A 195 1.86 -5.41 12.58
C ARG A 195 0.76 -4.66 11.82
N ARG A 196 1.12 -3.74 10.92
CA ARG A 196 0.15 -3.02 10.08
C ARG A 196 -0.61 -3.97 9.16
N ALA A 197 0.06 -4.95 8.57
CA ALA A 197 -0.59 -5.98 7.76
C ALA A 197 -1.62 -6.79 8.55
N LYS A 198 -1.32 -7.12 9.82
CA LYS A 198 -2.27 -7.77 10.72
C LYS A 198 -3.50 -6.91 10.95
N VAL A 199 -3.32 -5.63 11.31
CA VAL A 199 -4.44 -4.68 11.52
C VAL A 199 -5.34 -4.59 10.28
N LEU A 200 -4.73 -4.52 9.08
CA LEU A 200 -5.48 -4.53 7.82
C LEU A 200 -6.31 -5.81 7.65
N LEU A 201 -5.71 -6.97 7.90
CA LEU A 201 -6.38 -8.28 7.75
C LEU A 201 -7.52 -8.46 8.76
N ASP A 202 -7.32 -8.04 10.01
CA ASP A 202 -8.34 -8.07 11.07
C ASP A 202 -9.53 -7.16 10.68
N ASN A 203 -9.25 -6.06 9.98
CA ASN A 203 -10.25 -5.14 9.42
C ASN A 203 -10.78 -5.55 8.03
N ASN A 204 -10.76 -6.86 7.72
CA ASN A 204 -11.27 -7.45 6.47
C ASN A 204 -10.76 -6.74 5.21
N PHE A 205 -9.47 -6.37 5.18
CA PHE A 205 -8.87 -5.71 4.02
C PHE A 205 -9.16 -6.47 2.72
N ARG A 206 -9.77 -5.74 1.76
CA ARG A 206 -9.94 -6.16 0.37
C ARG A 206 -9.38 -5.09 -0.55
N ALA A 207 -8.69 -5.51 -1.60
CA ALA A 207 -8.15 -4.60 -2.60
C ALA A 207 -9.23 -3.76 -3.33
N ASN A 208 -10.50 -4.20 -3.31
CA ASN A 208 -11.62 -3.44 -3.86
C ASN A 208 -12.09 -2.32 -2.91
N GLY A 209 -12.14 -2.61 -1.60
CA GLY A 209 -12.51 -1.64 -0.56
C GLY A 209 -11.40 -0.64 -0.24
N PHE A 210 -10.14 -1.03 -0.42
CA PHE A 210 -8.98 -0.21 -0.06
C PHE A 210 -9.00 1.18 -0.69
N SER A 211 -9.05 2.19 0.18
CA SER A 211 -9.11 3.60 -0.16
C SER A 211 -8.65 4.45 1.04
N LYS A 212 -8.60 5.77 0.86
CA LYS A 212 -8.41 6.69 1.98
C LYS A 212 -9.46 6.50 3.08
N PHE A 213 -10.73 6.29 2.72
CA PHE A 213 -11.83 6.10 3.69
C PHE A 213 -11.62 4.85 4.54
N PHE A 214 -11.19 3.76 3.90
CA PHE A 214 -10.82 2.55 4.63
C PHE A 214 -9.69 2.84 5.64
N LEU A 215 -8.65 3.57 5.24
CA LEU A 215 -7.57 3.93 6.17
C LEU A 215 -8.02 4.87 7.29
N ILE A 216 -8.93 5.82 7.01
CA ILE A 216 -9.49 6.70 8.06
C ILE A 216 -10.18 5.85 9.12
N LYS A 217 -10.99 4.86 8.71
CA LYS A 217 -11.69 3.96 9.64
C LYS A 217 -10.75 3.08 10.46
N VAL A 218 -9.67 2.59 9.85
CA VAL A 218 -8.78 1.60 10.47
C VAL A 218 -7.65 2.23 11.29
N PHE A 219 -7.08 3.35 10.83
CA PHE A 219 -5.90 3.98 11.43
C PHE A 219 -6.10 5.46 11.79
N GLY A 220 -7.28 6.03 11.53
CA GLY A 220 -7.55 7.45 11.76
C GLY A 220 -7.15 8.37 10.60
N GLN A 221 -7.63 9.61 10.68
CA GLN A 221 -7.49 10.63 9.65
C GLN A 221 -6.02 11.00 9.39
N GLU A 222 -5.25 11.26 10.44
CA GLU A 222 -3.83 11.68 10.33
C GLU A 222 -2.99 10.64 9.58
N PHE A 223 -3.17 9.36 9.92
CA PHE A 223 -2.47 8.28 9.22
C PHE A 223 -2.89 8.22 7.75
N ALA A 224 -4.19 8.29 7.46
CA ALA A 224 -4.68 8.28 6.08
C ALA A 224 -4.13 9.47 5.25
N ASP A 225 -4.01 10.65 5.87
CA ASP A 225 -3.46 11.86 5.25
C ASP A 225 -1.96 11.80 5.00
N SER A 226 -1.23 10.94 5.72
CA SER A 226 0.18 10.68 5.44
C SER A 226 0.38 9.84 4.15
N ILE A 227 -0.61 9.00 3.81
CA ILE A 227 -0.59 8.11 2.63
C ILE A 227 -1.24 8.77 1.42
N PHE A 228 -2.39 9.42 1.63
CA PHE A 228 -3.20 10.08 0.60
C PHE A 228 -3.20 11.60 0.82
N HIS A 229 -2.38 12.30 0.05
CA HIS A 229 -2.17 13.77 0.15
C HIS A 229 -3.26 14.59 -0.53
N ASP A 230 -4.49 14.11 -0.53
CA ASP A 230 -5.66 14.84 -1.03
C ASP A 230 -6.62 15.16 0.12
N GLU A 231 -7.60 16.02 -0.11
CA GLU A 231 -8.52 16.52 0.93
C GLU A 231 -9.72 15.59 1.19
N ARG A 232 -9.70 14.35 0.65
CA ARG A 232 -10.87 13.47 0.77
C ARG A 232 -11.08 13.05 2.23
N TYR A 233 -12.33 13.07 2.67
CA TYR A 233 -12.80 12.62 3.98
C TYR A 233 -14.02 11.71 3.79
N ILE A 234 -14.45 10.99 4.83
CA ILE A 234 -15.63 10.13 4.77
C ILE A 234 -16.86 10.99 4.50
N SER A 235 -17.44 10.86 3.31
CA SER A 235 -18.54 11.71 2.89
C SER A 235 -19.90 11.28 3.43
N GLU A 236 -20.84 12.21 3.47
CA GLU A 236 -22.24 11.95 3.85
C GLU A 236 -22.87 10.84 2.99
N TYR A 237 -22.57 10.82 1.69
CA TYR A 237 -23.09 9.77 0.80
C TYR A 237 -22.54 8.38 1.14
N SER A 238 -21.25 8.28 1.49
CA SER A 238 -20.65 7.00 1.95
C SER A 238 -21.31 6.53 3.25
N GLN A 239 -21.55 7.44 4.20
CA GLN A 239 -22.27 7.15 5.45
C GLN A 239 -23.72 6.72 5.18
N TYR A 240 -24.41 7.38 4.24
CA TYR A 240 -25.75 7.00 3.80
C TYR A 240 -25.76 5.56 3.24
N VAL A 241 -24.85 5.23 2.32
CA VAL A 241 -24.77 3.88 1.74
C VAL A 241 -24.47 2.83 2.82
N GLN A 242 -23.54 3.12 3.73
CA GLN A 242 -23.26 2.25 4.88
C GLN A 242 -24.53 2.02 5.72
N THR A 243 -25.27 3.08 6.05
CA THR A 243 -26.52 2.99 6.83
C THR A 243 -27.56 2.10 6.12
N GLN A 244 -27.69 2.19 4.79
CA GLN A 244 -28.60 1.31 4.04
C GLN A 244 -28.16 -0.16 4.10
N ILE A 245 -26.86 -0.42 4.04
CA ILE A 245 -26.29 -1.76 4.20
C ILE A 245 -26.58 -2.29 5.61
N GLU A 246 -26.33 -1.50 6.66
CA GLU A 246 -26.58 -1.87 8.06
C GLU A 246 -28.05 -2.22 8.29
N LYS A 247 -28.97 -1.35 7.89
CA LYS A 247 -30.42 -1.58 8.02
C LYS A 247 -30.85 -2.86 7.33
N PHE A 248 -30.32 -3.13 6.14
CA PHE A 248 -30.61 -4.37 5.43
C PHE A 248 -30.06 -5.59 6.17
N ILE A 249 -28.80 -5.56 6.62
CA ILE A 249 -28.18 -6.67 7.35
C ILE A 249 -29.03 -7.07 8.56
N LEU A 250 -29.40 -6.11 9.40
CA LEU A 250 -30.18 -6.36 10.61
C LEU A 250 -31.55 -6.94 10.30
N ASN A 251 -32.27 -6.35 9.34
CA ASN A 251 -33.59 -6.83 8.94
C ASN A 251 -33.55 -8.23 8.32
N ASP A 252 -32.55 -8.51 7.49
CA ASP A 252 -32.40 -9.79 6.80
C ASP A 252 -32.00 -10.91 7.77
N ILE A 253 -31.13 -10.60 8.74
CA ILE A 253 -30.77 -11.50 9.84
C ILE A 253 -31.99 -11.78 10.73
N ASN A 254 -32.75 -10.77 11.14
CA ASN A 254 -33.94 -10.98 11.99
C ASN A 254 -34.98 -11.89 11.29
N ARG A 255 -35.11 -11.79 9.97
CA ARG A 255 -36.05 -12.62 9.19
C ARG A 255 -35.56 -14.03 8.87
N HIS A 256 -34.26 -14.22 8.66
CA HIS A 256 -33.71 -15.46 8.10
C HIS A 256 -32.61 -16.11 8.95
N GLY A 257 -32.21 -15.48 10.05
CA GLY A 257 -31.10 -15.87 10.92
C GLY A 257 -29.71 -15.50 10.37
N TYR A 258 -29.59 -15.14 9.09
CA TYR A 258 -28.32 -14.77 8.45
C TYR A 258 -28.55 -13.90 7.22
N THR A 259 -27.48 -13.26 6.73
CA THR A 259 -27.44 -12.65 5.39
C THR A 259 -26.12 -12.94 4.68
N THR A 260 -25.99 -12.53 3.42
CA THR A 260 -24.75 -12.66 2.64
C THR A 260 -24.43 -11.39 1.87
N LYS A 261 -23.16 -11.23 1.46
CA LYS A 261 -22.76 -10.12 0.59
C LYS A 261 -23.61 -10.09 -0.69
N GLU A 262 -23.89 -11.24 -1.29
CA GLU A 262 -24.72 -11.33 -2.50
C GLU A 262 -26.15 -10.81 -2.29
N ARG A 263 -26.78 -11.11 -1.14
CA ARG A 263 -28.11 -10.59 -0.79
C ARG A 263 -28.07 -9.07 -0.65
N ILE A 264 -27.07 -8.54 0.04
CA ILE A 264 -26.85 -7.08 0.18
C ILE A 264 -26.74 -6.42 -1.20
N LEU A 265 -25.87 -6.94 -2.08
CA LEU A 265 -25.65 -6.38 -3.43
C LEU A 265 -26.89 -6.44 -4.33
N ARG A 266 -27.78 -7.42 -4.09
CA ARG A 266 -29.01 -7.61 -4.85
C ARG A 266 -30.12 -6.68 -4.36
N TYR A 267 -30.37 -6.68 -3.06
CA TYR A 267 -31.61 -6.15 -2.48
C TYR A 267 -31.48 -4.74 -1.89
N VAL A 268 -30.29 -4.31 -1.46
CA VAL A 268 -30.11 -2.93 -0.99
C VAL A 268 -30.37 -1.95 -2.13
N GLN A 269 -31.14 -0.92 -1.82
CA GLN A 269 -31.43 0.19 -2.72
C GLN A 269 -30.72 1.44 -2.20
N ILE A 270 -30.13 2.19 -3.12
CA ILE A 270 -29.42 3.44 -2.85
C ILE A 270 -29.79 4.45 -3.92
N ASN A 271 -29.85 5.73 -3.53
CA ASN A 271 -30.15 6.82 -4.45
C ASN A 271 -28.87 7.36 -5.13
N TYR A 272 -28.74 7.20 -6.45
CA TYR A 272 -27.57 7.66 -7.21
C TYR A 272 -27.48 9.16 -7.41
N SER A 273 -28.57 9.90 -7.22
CA SER A 273 -28.60 11.34 -7.49
C SER A 273 -27.65 12.14 -6.60
N GLN A 274 -27.39 11.65 -5.39
CA GLN A 274 -26.57 12.32 -4.37
C GLN A 274 -25.07 12.00 -4.47
N LEU A 275 -24.69 11.14 -5.42
CA LEU A 275 -23.34 10.62 -5.52
C LEU A 275 -22.38 11.64 -6.14
N GLN A 276 -21.33 12.00 -5.41
CA GLN A 276 -20.35 12.96 -5.89
C GLN A 276 -19.33 12.30 -6.83
N PRO A 277 -18.89 12.98 -7.91
CA PRO A 277 -17.89 12.43 -8.84
C PRO A 277 -16.59 11.97 -8.16
N TRP A 278 -16.09 12.66 -7.15
CA TRP A 278 -14.76 12.34 -6.60
C TRP A 278 -14.73 11.20 -5.58
N GLU A 279 -15.86 10.79 -5.00
CA GLU A 279 -15.94 9.89 -3.84
C GLU A 279 -15.50 8.44 -4.12
N TYR A 280 -15.56 8.01 -5.39
CA TYR A 280 -15.24 6.64 -5.80
C TYR A 280 -14.27 6.54 -6.99
N GLY A 281 -13.59 7.63 -7.33
CA GLY A 281 -12.68 7.71 -8.48
C GLY A 281 -13.44 7.64 -9.81
N PHE A 282 -14.43 8.52 -10.01
CA PHE A 282 -15.47 8.34 -11.03
C PHE A 282 -14.99 8.36 -12.48
N ASN A 283 -15.58 7.42 -13.22
CA ASN A 283 -16.33 7.75 -14.43
C ASN A 283 -17.80 7.35 -14.17
N LYS A 284 -18.74 8.32 -14.27
CA LYS A 284 -20.18 8.16 -13.98
C LYS A 284 -20.84 7.12 -14.88
N GLU A 285 -20.29 6.91 -16.07
CA GLU A 285 -20.77 5.97 -17.09
C GLU A 285 -20.38 4.51 -16.80
N LYS A 286 -19.44 4.26 -15.88
CA LYS A 286 -18.82 2.93 -15.67
C LYS A 286 -19.21 2.23 -14.38
N GLN A 287 -19.86 2.89 -13.41
CA GLN A 287 -20.19 2.26 -12.13
C GLN A 287 -21.68 1.97 -12.00
N ASN A 288 -21.99 0.72 -11.64
CA ASN A 288 -23.34 0.26 -11.33
C ASN A 288 -23.54 0.15 -9.82
N LYS A 289 -24.80 0.03 -9.38
CA LYS A 289 -25.22 -0.23 -8.00
C LYS A 289 -24.29 -1.15 -7.22
N LYS A 290 -24.00 -2.30 -7.83
CA LYS A 290 -23.28 -3.39 -7.21
C LYS A 290 -21.84 -3.00 -6.90
N ALA A 291 -21.19 -2.18 -7.74
CA ALA A 291 -19.84 -1.71 -7.50
C ALA A 291 -19.75 -0.78 -6.28
N ILE A 292 -20.71 0.14 -6.12
CA ILE A 292 -20.77 1.06 -4.96
C ILE A 292 -21.01 0.24 -3.68
N LEU A 293 -22.06 -0.57 -3.66
CA LEU A 293 -22.39 -1.41 -2.50
C LEU A 293 -21.26 -2.37 -2.14
N SER A 294 -20.63 -3.01 -3.13
CA SER A 294 -19.54 -3.97 -2.90
C SER A 294 -18.33 -3.30 -2.26
N ARG A 295 -18.00 -2.08 -2.70
CA ARG A 295 -16.89 -1.32 -2.17
C ARG A 295 -17.19 -0.76 -0.79
N GLU A 296 -18.38 -0.21 -0.56
CA GLU A 296 -18.76 0.29 0.76
C GLU A 296 -18.82 -0.86 1.77
N PHE A 297 -19.42 -1.99 1.40
CA PHE A 297 -19.38 -3.21 2.21
C PHE A 297 -17.95 -3.62 2.58
N ASP A 298 -17.03 -3.68 1.60
CA ASP A 298 -15.64 -4.05 1.85
C ASP A 298 -14.91 -3.05 2.76
N ARG A 299 -15.41 -1.81 2.90
CA ARG A 299 -14.82 -0.77 3.75
C ARG A 299 -15.37 -0.74 5.16
N SER A 300 -16.63 -1.13 5.35
CA SER A 300 -17.36 -0.93 6.60
C SER A 300 -17.69 -2.23 7.35
N ILE A 301 -17.63 -3.40 6.72
CA ILE A 301 -18.12 -4.64 7.36
C ILE A 301 -17.46 -4.96 8.70
N SER A 302 -16.18 -4.62 8.91
CA SER A 302 -15.54 -4.82 10.23
C SER A 302 -16.18 -3.95 11.32
N GLU A 303 -16.37 -2.66 11.05
CA GLU A 303 -17.07 -1.73 11.94
C GLU A 303 -18.53 -2.17 12.19
N VAL A 304 -19.24 -2.59 11.14
CA VAL A 304 -20.64 -3.08 11.25
C VAL A 304 -20.72 -4.32 12.14
N LYS A 305 -19.77 -5.25 12.00
CA LYS A 305 -19.72 -6.46 12.85
C LYS A 305 -19.50 -6.12 14.32
N GLU A 306 -18.56 -5.23 14.61
CA GLU A 306 -18.26 -4.82 15.98
C GLU A 306 -19.46 -4.09 16.59
N LYS A 307 -20.06 -3.16 15.85
CA LYS A 307 -21.20 -2.35 16.29
C LYS A 307 -22.43 -3.19 16.67
N TYR A 308 -22.68 -4.29 15.97
CA TYR A 308 -23.89 -5.11 16.16
C TYR A 308 -23.60 -6.53 16.64
N ASN A 309 -22.40 -6.80 17.18
CA ASN A 309 -21.96 -8.13 17.62
C ASN A 309 -22.23 -9.24 16.58
N LEU A 310 -21.83 -9.00 15.33
CA LEU A 310 -22.02 -9.94 14.22
C LEU A 310 -20.74 -10.68 13.87
N GLU A 311 -20.91 -11.90 13.39
CA GLU A 311 -19.85 -12.68 12.76
C GLU A 311 -19.91 -12.58 11.23
N TYR A 312 -18.74 -12.67 10.57
CA TYR A 312 -18.62 -12.74 9.11
C TYR A 312 -17.56 -13.77 8.74
N LYS A 313 -17.98 -15.00 8.47
CA LYS A 313 -17.07 -16.12 8.15
C LYS A 313 -17.69 -17.10 7.16
N LYS A 314 -16.84 -17.94 6.57
CA LYS A 314 -17.28 -19.00 5.68
C LYS A 314 -18.06 -20.04 6.48
N ALA A 315 -19.23 -20.45 6.00
CA ALA A 315 -20.05 -21.45 6.67
C ALA A 315 -19.32 -22.79 6.77
N ASN A 316 -19.08 -23.26 7.99
CA ASN A 316 -18.56 -24.60 8.30
C ASN A 316 -19.72 -25.62 8.31
N LYS A 317 -19.45 -26.88 8.71
CA LYS A 317 -20.48 -27.93 8.75
C LYS A 317 -21.69 -27.52 9.63
N GLU A 318 -21.41 -27.05 10.83
CA GLU A 318 -22.42 -26.61 11.81
C GLU A 318 -23.29 -25.46 11.29
N LEU A 319 -22.66 -24.41 10.72
CA LEU A 319 -23.39 -23.26 10.19
C LEU A 319 -24.25 -23.63 8.98
N LYS A 320 -23.80 -24.58 8.15
CA LYS A 320 -24.60 -25.08 7.03
C LYS A 320 -25.84 -25.82 7.52
N GLU A 321 -25.72 -26.63 8.57
CA GLU A 321 -26.85 -27.32 9.18
C GLU A 321 -27.82 -26.32 9.85
N LYS A 322 -27.29 -25.40 10.68
CA LYS A 322 -28.07 -24.35 11.38
C LYS A 322 -28.89 -23.50 10.42
N PHE A 323 -28.28 -23.03 9.33
CA PHE A 323 -28.91 -22.12 8.38
C PHE A 323 -29.42 -22.80 7.10
N LYS A 324 -29.43 -24.14 7.05
CA LYS A 324 -29.89 -24.94 5.91
C LYS A 324 -29.24 -24.52 4.58
N LEU A 325 -27.92 -24.33 4.60
CA LEU A 325 -27.15 -23.86 3.44
C LEU A 325 -26.67 -25.03 2.58
N ASP A 326 -26.93 -24.93 1.28
CA ASP A 326 -26.49 -25.87 0.25
C ASP A 326 -24.97 -25.88 -0.01
N THR A 327 -24.31 -24.77 0.30
CA THR A 327 -22.94 -24.49 -0.12
C THR A 327 -22.19 -23.71 0.96
N SER A 328 -20.86 -23.77 0.93
CA SER A 328 -19.99 -23.08 1.91
C SER A 328 -19.83 -21.60 1.54
N LYS A 329 -20.91 -20.84 1.63
CA LYS A 329 -20.95 -19.38 1.39
C LYS A 329 -20.41 -18.62 2.61
N THR A 330 -19.93 -17.40 2.40
CA THR A 330 -19.55 -16.51 3.52
C THR A 330 -20.81 -15.78 3.99
N ILE A 331 -21.16 -15.97 5.26
CA ILE A 331 -22.41 -15.49 5.84
C ILE A 331 -22.15 -14.48 6.94
N ILE A 332 -23.13 -13.62 7.18
CA ILE A 332 -23.20 -12.69 8.30
C ILE A 332 -24.36 -13.11 9.20
N PHE A 333 -24.12 -13.24 10.49
CA PHE A 333 -25.10 -13.70 11.46
C PHE A 333 -24.76 -13.16 12.85
N GLU A 334 -25.73 -13.16 13.75
CA GLU A 334 -25.52 -12.76 15.15
C GLU A 334 -24.56 -13.72 15.85
N ASN A 335 -23.60 -13.15 16.58
CA ASN A 335 -22.72 -13.92 17.42
C ASN A 335 -23.54 -14.56 18.56
N GLY A 336 -23.47 -15.89 18.70
CA GLY A 336 -24.25 -16.63 19.69
C GLY A 336 -23.74 -16.51 21.13
N ASN A 337 -22.62 -15.82 21.35
CA ASN A 337 -22.07 -15.55 22.67
C ASN A 337 -22.76 -14.32 23.27
N ASN A 338 -24.03 -14.46 23.64
CA ASN A 338 -24.66 -13.61 24.64
C ASN A 338 -24.73 -14.44 25.92
N ASP A 339 -23.69 -14.32 26.75
CA ASP A 339 -23.77 -14.58 28.19
C ASP A 339 -23.82 -13.23 28.92
#